data_AF-A0A859II34-F1
#
_entry.id   AF-A0A859II34-F1
#
_cell.length_a   1.000
_cell.length_b   1.000
_cell.length_c   1.000
_cell.angle_alpha   90.00
_cell.angle_beta   90.00
_cell.angle_gamma   90.00
#
_symmetry.space_group_name_H-M   'P 1'
#
loop_
_entity.id
_entity.type
_entity.pdbx_description
1 polymer ?
#
loop_
_entity_poly.entity_id
_entity_poly.type
_entity_poly.pdbx_seq_one_letter_code
_entity_poly.pdbx_strand_id
1 'polypeptide(L)'
;MKQLRFISEQIVWQEVPNETSLAFLISGCPLGCKGCHSIESWKLGSGQILSEIYLQQRLAQYQGLISCVLFMGGEWLPELLLQRLQLVRQSGLKTCLYTGLELEQLPPEILAVLDYVKTGRWIAELGGLNCITTNQRFINLQTAEVLNAHFRQDKQ
;
A
#
# COMPACT_ATOMS: atom_id res chain seq x y z
N MET A 1 -22.54 -1.63 8.67
CA MET A 1 -21.26 -1.06 9.16
C MET A 1 -20.24 -1.14 8.03
N LYS A 2 -19.44 -0.11 7.79
CA LYS A 2 -18.37 -0.16 6.78
C LYS A 2 -17.26 -1.13 7.26
N GLN A 3 -16.63 -1.85 6.33
CA GLN A 3 -15.59 -2.85 6.63
C GLN A 3 -14.42 -2.67 5.66
N LEU A 4 -13.20 -2.84 6.14
CA LEU A 4 -12.01 -2.93 5.29
C LEU A 4 -11.95 -4.33 4.68
N ARG A 5 -11.78 -4.40 3.36
CA ARG A 5 -11.79 -5.67 2.62
C ARG A 5 -10.65 -5.71 1.62
N PHE A 6 -10.19 -6.90 1.28
CA PHE A 6 -9.11 -7.13 0.33
C PHE A 6 -9.51 -8.15 -0.74
N ILE A 7 -9.04 -7.94 -1.96
CA ILE A 7 -9.26 -8.82 -3.12
C ILE A 7 -8.20 -9.93 -3.16
N SER A 8 -6.94 -9.59 -2.87
CA SER A 8 -5.82 -10.51 -2.87
C SER A 8 -4.85 -10.23 -1.73
N GLU A 9 -4.20 -11.30 -1.28
CA GLU A 9 -3.10 -11.33 -0.32
C GLU A 9 -1.92 -12.03 -0.99
N GLN A 10 -0.73 -11.42 -0.99
CA GLN A 10 0.47 -11.98 -1.61
C GLN A 10 1.73 -11.63 -0.82
N ILE A 11 2.75 -12.49 -0.87
CA ILE A 11 4.10 -12.12 -0.47
C ILE A 11 4.81 -11.54 -1.70
N VAL A 12 5.39 -10.35 -1.54
CA VAL A 12 6.00 -9.59 -2.63
C VAL A 12 7.36 -9.01 -2.22
N TRP A 13 8.19 -8.66 -3.20
CA TRP A 13 9.60 -8.23 -2.98
C TRP A 13 10.00 -6.96 -3.72
N GLN A 14 9.28 -6.57 -4.78
CA GLN A 14 9.69 -5.45 -5.63
C GLN A 14 8.97 -4.15 -5.27
N GLU A 15 7.83 -4.26 -4.59
CA GLU A 15 6.90 -3.19 -4.28
C GLU A 15 7.42 -2.31 -3.13
N VAL A 16 8.18 -2.87 -2.20
CA VAL A 16 8.83 -2.12 -1.12
C VAL A 16 10.32 -2.46 -1.17
N PRO A 17 11.18 -1.56 -1.65
CA PRO A 17 12.60 -1.84 -1.83
C PRO A 17 13.25 -2.34 -0.53
N ASN A 18 13.97 -3.46 -0.63
CA ASN A 18 14.66 -4.15 0.48
C ASN A 18 13.75 -4.79 1.54
N GLU A 19 12.46 -4.94 1.29
CA GLU A 19 11.51 -5.55 2.23
C GLU A 19 10.81 -6.77 1.65
N THR A 20 10.73 -7.86 2.42
CA THR A 20 9.80 -8.95 2.13
C THR A 20 8.44 -8.57 2.68
N SER A 21 7.49 -8.27 1.78
CA SER A 21 6.24 -7.61 2.14
C SER A 21 5.03 -8.53 2.03
N LEU A 22 4.21 -8.59 3.09
CA LEU A 22 2.84 -9.10 2.98
C LEU A 22 1.96 -8.00 2.40
N ALA A 23 1.52 -8.17 1.16
CA ALA A 23 0.73 -7.18 0.43
C ALA A 23 -0.75 -7.54 0.39
N PHE A 24 -1.61 -6.55 0.67
CA PHE A 24 -3.06 -6.64 0.54
C PHE A 24 -3.55 -5.67 -0.53
N LEU A 25 -4.30 -6.17 -1.52
CA LEU A 25 -5.03 -5.34 -2.47
C LEU A 25 -6.41 -5.00 -1.90
N ILE A 26 -6.54 -3.82 -1.30
CA ILE A 26 -7.76 -3.32 -0.66
C ILE A 26 -8.85 -2.99 -1.70
N SER A 27 -10.12 -3.27 -1.40
CA SER A 27 -11.24 -2.96 -2.28
C SER A 27 -11.96 -1.65 -1.91
N GLY A 28 -12.61 -1.03 -2.90
CA GLY A 28 -13.33 0.23 -2.80
C GLY A 28 -12.53 1.44 -3.31
N CYS A 29 -12.28 1.55 -4.61
CA CYS A 29 -11.62 2.72 -5.21
C CYS A 29 -12.63 3.67 -5.88
N PRO A 30 -12.92 4.86 -5.33
CA PRO A 30 -13.73 5.88 -5.97
C PRO A 30 -12.93 6.70 -7.00
N LEU A 31 -11.60 6.58 -7.04
CA LEU A 31 -10.76 7.37 -7.96
C LEU A 31 -11.03 6.99 -9.42
N GLY A 32 -11.28 5.72 -9.74
CA GLY A 32 -11.69 5.31 -11.08
C GLY A 32 -10.70 5.71 -12.20
N CYS A 33 -9.40 5.66 -11.93
CA CYS A 33 -8.37 6.13 -12.87
C CYS A 33 -8.44 5.35 -14.20
N LYS A 34 -8.54 6.06 -15.32
CA LYS A 34 -8.60 5.44 -16.66
C LYS A 34 -7.36 4.58 -16.90
N GLY A 35 -7.56 3.33 -17.33
CA GLY A 35 -6.48 2.39 -17.59
C GLY A 35 -5.78 1.84 -16.35
N CYS A 36 -6.38 1.95 -15.16
CA CYS A 36 -5.83 1.37 -13.93
C CYS A 36 -5.57 -0.14 -14.08
N HIS A 37 -4.48 -0.64 -13.49
CA HIS A 37 -4.15 -2.07 -13.51
C HIS A 37 -4.95 -2.90 -12.50
N SER A 38 -5.62 -2.28 -11.53
CA SER A 38 -6.34 -2.95 -10.44
C SER A 38 -7.82 -2.61 -10.44
N ILE A 39 -8.48 -2.73 -11.60
CA ILE A 39 -9.91 -2.40 -11.80
C ILE A 39 -10.80 -3.26 -10.90
N GLU A 40 -10.37 -4.49 -10.62
CA GLU A 40 -11.03 -5.43 -9.70
C GLU A 40 -11.15 -4.88 -8.27
N SER A 41 -10.30 -3.92 -7.89
CA SER A 41 -10.35 -3.28 -6.57
C SER A 41 -11.41 -2.17 -6.49
N TRP A 42 -12.01 -1.72 -7.59
CA TRP A 42 -12.88 -0.53 -7.59
C TRP A 42 -14.17 -0.75 -6.81
N LYS A 43 -14.80 -1.91 -6.98
CA LYS A 43 -16.11 -2.19 -6.37
C LYS A 43 -15.97 -2.30 -4.85
N LEU A 44 -16.59 -1.36 -4.14
CA LEU A 44 -16.71 -1.41 -2.69
C LEU A 44 -17.44 -2.69 -2.25
N GLY A 45 -16.94 -3.33 -1.21
CA GLY A 45 -17.56 -4.54 -0.65
C GLY A 45 -17.10 -5.85 -1.30
N SER A 46 -16.29 -5.80 -2.35
CA SER A 46 -15.68 -6.99 -2.96
C SER A 46 -14.58 -7.59 -2.07
N GLY A 47 -14.29 -8.87 -2.29
CA GLY A 47 -13.20 -9.58 -1.59
C GLY A 47 -13.56 -10.04 -0.19
N GLN A 48 -12.55 -10.35 0.61
CA GLN A 48 -12.67 -10.86 1.97
C GLN A 48 -12.49 -9.75 3.01
N ILE A 49 -13.05 -9.91 4.20
CA ILE A 49 -12.91 -8.93 5.29
C ILE A 49 -11.49 -9.00 5.85
N LEU A 50 -10.80 -7.86 5.89
CA LEU A 50 -9.54 -7.73 6.63
C LEU A 50 -9.83 -7.39 8.10
N SER A 51 -10.26 -8.41 8.85
CA SER A 51 -10.49 -8.26 10.30
C SER A 51 -9.16 -8.17 11.03
N GLU A 52 -9.18 -7.58 12.23
CA GLU A 52 -8.00 -7.54 13.10
C GLU A 52 -7.50 -8.95 13.44
N ILE A 53 -8.44 -9.87 13.74
CA ILE A 53 -8.14 -11.27 14.03
C ILE A 53 -7.46 -11.94 12.83
N TYR A 54 -7.99 -11.74 11.61
CA TYR A 54 -7.38 -12.30 10.41
C TYR A 54 -5.97 -11.77 10.22
N LEU A 55 -5.79 -10.44 10.31
CA LEU A 55 -4.49 -9.82 10.17
C LEU A 55 -3.50 -10.38 11.21
N GLN A 56 -3.87 -10.43 12.50
CA GLN A 56 -3.05 -11.04 13.55
C GLN A 56 -2.61 -12.47 13.23
N GLN A 57 -3.52 -13.30 12.72
CA GLN A 57 -3.20 -14.66 12.30
C GLN A 57 -2.18 -14.69 11.16
N ARG A 58 -2.28 -13.79 10.18
CA ARG A 58 -1.30 -13.68 9.10
C ARG A 58 0.07 -13.22 9.62
N LEU A 59 0.09 -12.22 10.48
CA LEU A 59 1.33 -11.70 11.07
C LEU A 59 2.05 -12.78 11.90
N ALA A 60 1.30 -13.57 12.66
CA ALA A 60 1.84 -14.70 13.40
C ALA A 60 2.36 -15.81 12.47
N GLN A 61 1.60 -16.13 11.40
CA GLN A 61 2.02 -17.16 10.44
C GLN A 61 3.32 -16.80 9.71
N TYR A 62 3.52 -15.52 9.39
CA TYR A 62 4.71 -15.04 8.68
C TYR A 62 5.78 -14.44 9.61
N GLN A 63 5.68 -14.66 10.91
CA GLN A 63 6.63 -14.12 11.88
C GLN A 63 8.06 -14.56 11.53
N GLY A 64 8.97 -13.59 11.40
CA GLY A 64 10.36 -13.83 11.01
C GLY A 64 10.60 -14.07 9.51
N LEU A 65 9.54 -14.14 8.69
CA LEU A 65 9.63 -14.30 7.23
C LEU A 65 9.37 -12.99 6.47
N ILE A 66 8.52 -12.12 7.01
CA ILE A 66 8.22 -10.80 6.46
C ILE A 66 8.83 -9.71 7.33
N SER A 67 9.11 -8.58 6.71
CA SER A 67 9.65 -7.38 7.37
C SER A 67 8.72 -6.16 7.22
N CYS A 68 7.77 -6.22 6.28
CA CYS A 68 6.83 -5.15 6.00
C CYS A 68 5.42 -5.68 5.67
N VAL A 69 4.40 -4.87 5.92
CA VAL A 69 3.04 -5.08 5.42
C VAL A 69 2.66 -3.90 4.52
N LEU A 70 2.22 -4.22 3.31
CA LEU A 70 1.85 -3.26 2.27
C LEU A 70 0.34 -3.28 2.04
N PHE A 71 -0.30 -2.13 2.18
CA PHE A 71 -1.69 -1.92 1.80
C PHE A 71 -1.71 -1.18 0.45
N MET A 72 -2.30 -1.77 -0.58
CA MET A 72 -2.37 -1.18 -1.91
C MET A 72 -3.77 -1.30 -2.51
N GLY A 73 -4.03 -0.64 -3.64
CA GLY A 73 -5.28 -0.79 -4.39
C GLY A 73 -6.30 0.31 -4.15
N GLY A 74 -7.51 -0.07 -3.77
CA GLY A 74 -8.64 0.84 -3.60
C GLY A 74 -8.42 1.91 -2.54
N GLU A 75 -9.34 2.86 -2.44
CA GLU A 75 -9.27 4.00 -1.52
C GLU A 75 -9.89 3.60 -0.17
N TRP A 76 -9.00 3.13 0.69
CA TRP A 76 -9.21 2.64 2.04
C TRP A 76 -10.08 3.56 2.90
N LEU A 77 -10.68 2.97 3.93
CA LEU A 77 -11.38 3.68 4.97
C LEU A 77 -10.34 4.14 6.02
N PRO A 78 -10.05 5.45 6.17
CA PRO A 78 -8.88 5.92 6.93
C PRO A 78 -8.84 5.38 8.36
N GLU A 79 -9.96 5.46 9.08
CA GLU A 79 -10.09 4.98 10.46
C GLU A 79 -9.78 3.48 10.59
N LEU A 80 -10.34 2.67 9.68
CA LEU A 80 -10.12 1.23 9.70
C LEU A 80 -8.69 0.87 9.27
N LEU A 81 -8.15 1.56 8.25
CA LEU A 81 -6.75 1.35 7.85
C LEU A 81 -5.80 1.69 8.99
N LEU A 82 -6.00 2.81 9.68
CA LEU A 82 -5.17 3.23 10.81
C LEU A 82 -5.08 2.13 11.87
N GLN A 83 -6.19 1.50 12.22
CA GLN A 83 -6.22 0.36 13.15
C GLN A 83 -5.35 -0.80 12.67
N ARG A 84 -5.36 -1.12 11.36
CA ARG A 84 -4.54 -2.22 10.79
C ARG A 84 -3.07 -1.85 10.78
N LEU A 85 -2.74 -0.61 10.40
CA LEU A 85 -1.36 -0.10 10.43
C LEU A 85 -0.78 -0.14 11.84
N GLN A 86 -1.55 0.30 12.85
CA GLN A 86 -1.14 0.24 14.25
C GLN A 86 -0.88 -1.21 14.71
N LEU A 87 -1.74 -2.14 14.33
CA LEU A 87 -1.58 -3.57 14.64
C LEU A 87 -0.31 -4.17 14.01
N VAL A 88 -0.01 -3.79 12.77
CA VAL A 88 1.24 -4.20 12.10
C VAL A 88 2.45 -3.67 12.86
N ARG A 89 2.45 -2.38 13.23
CA ARG A 89 3.56 -1.77 13.99
C ARG A 89 3.77 -2.41 15.35
N GLN A 90 2.68 -2.74 16.05
CA GLN A 90 2.75 -3.47 17.33
C GLN A 90 3.41 -4.84 17.19
N SER A 91 3.38 -5.43 15.99
CA SER A 91 4.05 -6.70 15.67
C SER A 91 5.53 -6.52 15.27
N GLY A 92 6.07 -5.28 15.33
CA GLY A 92 7.46 -4.98 15.01
C GLY A 92 7.78 -4.93 13.51
N LEU A 93 6.76 -4.87 12.66
CA LEU A 93 6.89 -4.83 11.20
C LEU A 93 6.75 -3.40 10.67
N LYS A 94 7.39 -3.14 9.53
CA LYS A 94 7.23 -1.88 8.80
C LYS A 94 5.87 -1.83 8.11
N THR A 95 5.40 -0.62 7.85
CA THR A 95 4.12 -0.36 7.18
C THR A 95 4.31 0.44 5.91
N CYS A 96 3.66 0.00 4.83
CA CYS A 96 3.64 0.69 3.55
C CYS A 96 2.22 0.91 3.06
N LEU A 97 1.96 2.07 2.46
CA LEU A 97 0.70 2.40 1.81
C LEU A 97 0.92 2.82 0.35
N TYR A 98 0.19 2.22 -0.56
CA TYR A 98 0.04 2.70 -1.94
C TYR A 98 -1.30 3.39 -2.08
N THR A 99 -1.27 4.65 -2.47
CA THR A 99 -2.44 5.53 -2.57
C THR A 99 -2.41 6.32 -3.88
N GLY A 100 -3.59 6.60 -4.42
CA GLY A 100 -3.74 7.53 -5.54
C GLY A 100 -3.80 9.00 -5.12
N LEU A 101 -3.85 9.28 -3.81
CA LEU A 101 -3.81 10.64 -3.29
C LEU A 101 -2.39 11.20 -3.28
N GLU A 102 -2.29 12.52 -3.23
CA GLU A 102 -1.05 13.23 -2.94
C GLU A 102 -0.74 13.22 -1.44
N LEU A 103 0.54 13.42 -1.08
CA LEU A 103 1.03 13.29 0.29
C LEU A 103 0.29 14.23 1.26
N GLU A 104 0.02 15.46 0.83
CA GLU A 104 -0.64 16.51 1.61
C GLU A 104 -2.13 16.21 1.87
N GLN A 105 -2.71 15.28 1.13
CA GLN A 105 -4.10 14.85 1.31
C GLN A 105 -4.23 13.71 2.33
N LEU A 106 -3.12 13.11 2.76
CA LEU A 106 -3.15 12.01 3.71
C LEU A 106 -3.33 12.51 5.14
N PRO A 107 -4.18 11.86 5.95
CA PRO A 107 -4.36 12.23 7.35
C PRO A 107 -3.04 12.10 8.13
N PRO A 108 -2.67 13.10 8.97
CA PRO A 108 -1.44 13.06 9.76
C PRO A 108 -1.28 11.80 10.61
N GLU A 109 -2.38 11.28 11.15
CA GLU A 109 -2.40 10.05 11.95
C GLU A 109 -2.03 8.79 11.15
N ILE A 110 -2.32 8.75 9.84
CA ILE A 110 -1.88 7.69 8.95
C ILE A 110 -0.38 7.84 8.68
N LEU A 111 0.08 9.05 8.35
CA LEU A 111 1.49 9.33 8.10
C LEU A 111 2.38 8.97 9.30
N ALA A 112 1.90 9.23 10.52
CA ALA A 112 2.62 8.93 11.75
C ALA A 112 2.87 7.42 11.99
N VAL A 113 2.12 6.55 11.31
CA VAL A 113 2.24 5.09 11.44
C VAL A 113 2.71 4.43 10.15
N LEU A 114 3.24 5.18 9.18
CA LEU A 114 3.80 4.66 7.94
C LEU A 114 5.33 4.78 7.93
N ASP A 115 5.98 3.73 7.44
CA ASP A 115 7.41 3.76 7.10
C ASP A 115 7.60 4.22 5.64
N TYR A 116 6.74 3.70 4.75
CA TYR A 116 6.80 4.01 3.33
C TYR A 116 5.43 4.43 2.78
N VAL A 117 5.43 5.34 1.81
CA VAL A 117 4.21 5.68 1.08
C VAL A 117 4.48 5.86 -0.40
N LYS A 118 3.62 5.30 -1.24
CA LYS A 118 3.53 5.63 -2.65
C LYS A 118 2.32 6.51 -2.89
N THR A 119 2.53 7.71 -3.43
CA THR A 119 1.48 8.68 -3.76
C THR A 119 1.29 8.86 -5.26
N GLY A 120 0.18 9.49 -5.64
CA GLY A 120 -0.13 9.92 -6.99
C GLY A 120 -1.01 8.95 -7.77
N ARG A 121 -2.03 9.53 -8.43
CA ARG A 121 -2.97 8.77 -9.27
C ARG A 121 -2.26 8.06 -10.41
N TRP A 122 -2.82 6.93 -10.84
CA TRP A 122 -2.41 6.31 -12.09
C TRP A 122 -2.78 7.20 -13.29
N ILE A 123 -1.78 7.51 -14.12
CA ILE A 123 -1.92 8.20 -15.40
C ILE A 123 -1.19 7.37 -16.45
N ALA A 124 -1.94 6.78 -17.38
CA ALA A 124 -1.43 5.78 -18.32
C ALA A 124 -0.29 6.34 -19.20
N GLU A 125 -0.38 7.62 -19.56
CA GLU A 125 0.59 8.32 -20.40
C GLU A 125 1.93 8.57 -19.69
N LEU A 126 1.93 8.60 -18.35
CA LEU A 126 3.12 8.86 -17.54
C LEU A 126 3.79 7.58 -17.03
N GLY A 127 3.05 6.48 -16.96
CA GLY A 127 3.54 5.18 -16.49
C GLY A 127 3.73 5.08 -14.97
N GLY A 128 4.26 3.94 -14.53
CA GLY A 128 4.47 3.62 -13.11
C GLY A 128 5.82 4.08 -12.57
N LEU A 129 6.19 3.66 -11.35
CA LEU A 129 7.44 4.04 -10.68
C LEU A 129 8.71 3.68 -11.48
N ASN A 130 8.62 2.71 -12.39
CA ASN A 130 9.69 2.32 -13.30
C ASN A 130 9.89 3.29 -14.48
N CYS A 131 8.99 4.24 -14.69
CA CYS A 131 9.07 5.26 -15.74
C CYS A 131 9.62 6.57 -15.17
N ILE A 132 10.55 7.22 -15.89
CA ILE A 132 11.07 8.53 -15.47
C ILE A 132 10.03 9.66 -15.52
N THR A 133 9.00 9.48 -16.36
CA THR A 133 7.91 10.43 -16.60
C THR A 133 6.78 10.34 -15.58
N THR A 134 6.82 9.37 -14.66
CA THR A 134 5.72 9.12 -13.73
C THR A 134 5.43 10.32 -12.83
N ASN A 135 4.15 10.56 -12.53
CA ASN A 135 3.73 11.49 -11.48
C ASN A 135 3.79 10.85 -10.08
N GLN A 136 3.96 9.54 -9.99
CA GLN A 136 3.91 8.82 -8.72
C GLN A 136 5.23 8.95 -7.96
N ARG A 137 5.15 9.01 -6.62
CA ARG A 137 6.34 9.09 -5.76
C ARG A 137 6.29 8.00 -4.71
N PHE A 138 7.34 7.20 -4.61
CA PHE A 138 7.54 6.30 -3.48
C PHE A 138 8.51 6.97 -2.51
N ILE A 139 8.09 7.18 -1.27
CA ILE A 139 8.76 8.02 -0.28
C ILE A 139 9.04 7.19 0.98
N ASN A 140 10.26 7.30 1.51
CA ASN A 140 10.59 6.87 2.86
C ASN A 140 10.25 8.01 3.83
N LEU A 141 9.32 7.79 4.75
CA LEU A 141 8.84 8.85 5.65
C LEU A 141 9.80 9.14 6.81
N GLN A 142 10.76 8.26 7.09
CA GLN A 142 11.78 8.49 8.10
C GLN A 142 12.91 9.39 7.58
N THR A 143 13.26 9.26 6.29
CA THR A 143 14.36 10.03 5.67
C THR A 143 13.87 11.16 4.76
N ALA A 144 12.58 11.18 4.44
CA ALA A 144 11.96 12.03 3.41
C ALA A 144 12.52 11.82 1.98
N GLU A 145 13.26 10.73 1.75
CA GLU A 145 13.84 10.42 0.45
C GLU A 145 12.79 9.86 -0.51
N VAL A 146 12.84 10.31 -1.76
CA VAL A 146 12.07 9.72 -2.87
C VAL A 146 12.86 8.57 -3.47
N LEU A 147 12.36 7.35 -3.33
CA LEU A 147 13.05 6.10 -3.70
C LEU A 147 12.66 5.57 -5.09
N ASN A 148 12.04 6.38 -5.96
CA ASN A 148 11.64 5.97 -7.31
C ASN A 148 12.78 5.30 -8.11
N ALA A 149 14.03 5.69 -7.88
CA ALA A 149 15.18 5.10 -8.55
C ALA A 149 15.28 3.58 -8.36
N HIS A 150 14.85 3.04 -7.21
CA HIS A 150 14.88 1.59 -6.95
C HIS A 150 13.94 0.77 -7.84
N PHE A 151 12.95 1.41 -8.48
CA PHE A 151 11.99 0.76 -9.38
C PHE A 151 12.43 0.84 -10.85
N ARG A 152 13.45 1.64 -11.14
CA ARG A 152 14.03 1.76 -12.47
C ARG A 152 15.16 0.75 -12.55
N GLN A 153 14.91 -0.39 -13.18
CA GLN A 153 15.99 -1.29 -13.54
C GLN A 153 16.93 -0.54 -14.49
N ASP A 154 18.20 -0.41 -14.12
CA ASP A 154 19.26 -0.16 -15.09
C ASP A 154 19.23 -1.34 -16.06
N LYS A 155 18.65 -1.14 -17.24
CA LYS A 155 18.99 -1.97 -18.39
C LYS A 155 20.43 -1.61 -18.74
N GLN A 156 21.39 -2.27 -18.08
CA GLN A 156 22.71 -2.47 -18.67
C GLN A 156 22.57 -3.40 -19.88
#